data_AF-A0A7V9KS08-F1
#
_entry.id   AF-A0A7V9KS08-F1
#
_cell.length_a   1.000
_cell.length_b   1.000
_cell.length_c   1.000
_cell.angle_alpha   90.00
_cell.angle_beta   90.00
_cell.angle_gamma   90.00
#
_symmetry.space_group_name_H-M   'P 1'
#
loop_
_entity.id
_entity.type
_entity.pdbx_description
1 polymer ?
#
loop_
_entity_poly.entity_id
_entity_poly.type
_entity_poly.pdbx_seq_one_letter_code
_entity_poly.pdbx_strand_id
1 'polypeptide(L)'
;MTTQLSDLRVEVVEGLQQIEDWLQDGPLNMSDADISAMVDRVQETFNSGNGEVVTRVTDVGTTVTRVAAGFFIMLFATYFFLYQGNRIWGFLVGLFPRAARRQLDNSGRRAWVSLTAFVRATVLVALVDAVGIALAAAVLRVPLALAIGALVFLGAFVPLVGALVTGFVAVLVALVSQGFYISLAMLGAVVLVQQIEAHVLQPFLLGRLVSLHPLAVIIAIAAG
;
A
#
# COMPACT_ATOMS: atom_id res chain seq x y z
N MET A 1 -10.05 46.83 -3.54
CA MET A 1 -9.38 45.61 -3.04
C MET A 1 -8.65 45.81 -1.71
N THR A 2 -8.59 47.02 -1.14
CA THR A 2 -8.00 47.28 0.19
C THR A 2 -9.01 47.15 1.35
N THR A 3 -10.31 47.28 1.08
CA THR A 3 -11.37 47.23 2.12
C THR A 3 -11.62 45.81 2.65
N GLN A 4 -11.61 44.78 1.78
CA GLN A 4 -11.84 43.38 2.18
C GLN A 4 -10.71 42.81 3.06
N LEU A 5 -9.47 43.28 2.88
CA LEU A 5 -8.34 42.87 3.72
C LEU A 5 -8.36 43.55 5.09
N SER A 6 -9.01 44.71 5.21
CA SER A 6 -9.20 45.39 6.49
C SER A 6 -10.32 44.75 7.30
N ASP A 7 -11.45 44.38 6.65
CA ASP A 7 -12.56 43.71 7.34
C ASP A 7 -12.12 42.35 7.92
N LEU A 8 -11.36 41.54 7.16
CA LEU A 8 -10.82 40.28 7.67
C LEU A 8 -9.85 40.48 8.84
N ARG A 9 -9.15 41.61 8.91
CA ARG A 9 -8.26 41.92 10.04
C ARG A 9 -9.04 42.32 11.29
N VAL A 10 -10.13 43.06 11.13
CA VAL A 10 -10.99 43.45 12.25
C VAL A 10 -11.72 42.22 12.81
N GLU A 11 -12.23 41.35 11.95
CA GLU A 11 -12.95 40.13 12.34
C GLU A 11 -12.03 39.11 13.06
N VAL A 12 -10.77 39.02 12.63
CA VAL A 12 -9.74 38.20 13.32
C VAL A 12 -9.36 38.80 14.67
N VAL A 13 -9.27 40.12 14.79
CA VAL A 13 -8.96 40.80 16.05
C VAL A 13 -10.11 40.65 17.06
N GLU A 14 -11.36 40.78 16.61
CA GLU A 14 -12.54 40.55 17.47
C GLU A 14 -12.67 39.09 17.91
N GLY A 15 -12.37 38.12 17.02
CA GLY A 15 -12.37 36.70 17.38
C GLY A 15 -11.30 36.33 18.41
N LEU A 16 -10.14 36.99 18.37
CA LEU A 16 -9.08 36.79 19.36
C LEU A 16 -9.47 37.40 20.71
N GLN A 17 -10.12 38.57 20.72
CA GLN A 17 -10.63 39.19 21.94
C GLN A 17 -11.72 38.33 22.61
N GLN A 18 -12.63 37.71 21.82
CA GLN A 18 -13.65 36.79 22.34
C GLN A 18 -13.07 35.51 22.94
N ILE A 19 -11.97 35.00 22.37
CA ILE A 19 -11.27 33.84 22.91
C ILE A 19 -10.57 34.20 24.22
N GLU A 20 -10.00 35.40 24.31
CA GLU A 20 -9.38 35.93 25.53
C GLU A 20 -10.41 36.12 26.65
N ASP A 21 -11.55 36.75 26.37
CA ASP A 21 -12.64 36.92 27.34
C ASP A 21 -13.23 35.57 27.80
N TRP A 22 -13.38 34.61 26.88
CA TRP A 22 -13.84 33.25 27.20
C TRP A 22 -12.84 32.45 28.04
N LEU A 23 -11.54 32.70 27.86
CA LEU A 23 -10.46 32.10 28.65
C LEU A 23 -10.31 32.77 30.03
N GLN A 24 -10.63 34.05 30.17
CA GLN A 24 -10.56 34.79 31.43
C GLN A 24 -11.77 34.53 32.35
N ASP A 25 -13.00 34.48 31.80
CA ASP A 25 -14.23 34.23 32.56
C ASP A 25 -14.66 32.73 32.63
N GLY A 26 -13.89 31.85 31.97
CA GLY A 26 -14.10 30.41 31.99
C GLY A 26 -13.64 29.72 33.30
N PRO A 27 -14.08 28.48 33.58
CA PRO A 27 -13.91 27.79 34.87
C PRO A 27 -12.47 27.39 35.24
N LEU A 28 -11.46 27.88 34.54
CA LEU A 28 -10.05 27.55 34.72
C LEU A 28 -9.27 28.86 34.91
N ASN A 29 -9.17 29.36 36.16
CA ASN A 29 -8.37 30.54 36.54
C ASN A 29 -6.87 30.35 36.22
N MET A 30 -6.47 30.49 34.95
CA MET A 30 -5.07 30.49 34.55
C MET A 30 -4.48 31.87 34.78
N SER A 31 -3.38 31.95 35.54
CA SER A 31 -2.69 33.19 35.86
C SER A 31 -1.92 33.71 34.64
N ASP A 32 -1.76 35.02 34.48
CA ASP A 32 -0.94 35.67 33.44
C ASP A 32 0.46 35.05 33.29
N ALA A 33 1.00 34.48 34.38
CA ALA A 33 2.29 33.80 34.40
C ALA A 33 2.32 32.46 33.63
N ASP A 34 1.20 31.75 33.54
CA ASP A 34 1.11 30.49 32.79
C ASP A 34 0.97 30.76 31.30
N ILE A 35 0.30 31.85 30.94
CA ILE A 35 0.13 32.30 29.56
C ILE A 35 1.46 32.81 29.01
N SER A 36 2.18 33.65 29.74
CA SER A 36 3.51 34.12 29.32
C SER A 36 4.52 32.97 29.22
N ALA A 37 4.51 32.03 30.15
CA ALA A 37 5.37 30.84 30.09
C ALA A 37 5.06 29.92 28.89
N MET A 38 3.79 29.85 28.46
CA MET A 38 3.39 29.10 27.27
C MET A 38 3.82 29.82 25.98
N VAL A 39 3.67 31.14 25.93
CA VAL A 39 4.10 31.98 24.81
C VAL A 39 5.62 31.92 24.66
N ASP A 40 6.36 32.01 25.76
CA ASP A 40 7.83 31.92 25.76
C ASP A 40 8.30 30.54 25.29
N ARG A 41 7.66 29.44 25.72
CA ARG A 41 8.00 28.08 25.22
C ARG A 41 7.73 27.92 23.73
N VAL A 42 6.64 28.48 23.23
CA VAL A 42 6.33 28.46 21.80
C VAL A 42 7.37 29.27 21.03
N GLN A 43 7.68 30.48 21.49
CA GLN A 43 8.64 31.37 20.84
C GLN A 43 10.07 30.82 20.89
N GLU A 44 10.44 30.15 21.97
CA GLU A 44 11.72 29.45 22.11
C GLU A 44 11.79 28.22 21.21
N THR A 45 10.69 27.46 21.05
CA THR A 45 10.59 26.34 20.09
C THR A 45 10.67 26.82 18.63
N PHE A 46 10.10 27.98 18.32
CA PHE A 46 10.20 28.59 16.99
C PHE A 46 11.61 29.14 16.71
N ASN A 47 12.26 29.75 17.70
CA ASN A 47 13.60 30.35 17.55
C ASN A 47 14.74 29.31 17.59
N SER A 48 14.57 28.21 18.33
CA SER A 48 15.52 27.09 18.38
C SER A 48 15.25 26.02 17.31
N GLY A 49 14.05 25.97 16.75
CA GLY A 49 13.54 24.93 15.86
C GLY A 49 13.70 25.13 14.35
N ASN A 50 14.47 26.13 13.90
CA ASN A 50 14.80 26.30 12.47
C ASN A 50 15.56 25.10 11.87
N GLY A 51 16.07 24.18 12.69
CA GLY A 51 16.70 22.93 12.24
C GLY A 51 15.76 21.72 12.16
N GLU A 52 14.64 21.67 12.88
CA GLU A 52 13.85 20.42 13.03
C GLU A 52 12.49 20.46 12.30
N VAL A 53 11.84 21.63 12.25
CA VAL A 53 10.58 21.81 11.50
C VAL A 53 10.84 21.94 9.99
N VAL A 54 11.90 22.67 9.62
CA VAL A 54 12.34 22.78 8.21
C VAL A 54 12.75 21.41 7.67
N THR A 55 13.41 20.58 8.48
CA THR A 55 13.83 19.23 8.07
C THR A 55 12.62 18.31 7.83
N ARG A 56 11.58 18.32 8.69
CA ARG A 56 10.36 17.50 8.47
C ARG A 56 9.56 17.90 7.24
N VAL A 57 9.45 19.19 6.93
CA VAL A 57 8.76 19.66 5.70
C VAL A 57 9.57 19.29 4.44
N THR A 58 10.90 19.35 4.52
CA THR A 58 11.78 18.94 3.41
C THR A 58 11.76 17.42 3.20
N ASP A 59 11.63 16.62 4.25
CA ASP A 59 11.55 15.15 4.17
C ASP A 59 10.24 14.65 3.56
N VAL A 60 9.12 15.31 3.84
CA VAL A 60 7.82 14.99 3.22
C VAL A 60 7.82 15.40 1.74
N GLY A 61 8.32 16.60 1.42
CA GLY A 61 8.44 17.08 0.03
C GLY A 61 9.37 16.23 -0.84
N THR A 62 10.48 15.75 -0.27
CA THR A 62 11.39 14.83 -0.97
C THR A 62 10.82 13.44 -1.13
N THR A 63 10.01 12.94 -0.19
CA THR A 63 9.34 11.63 -0.32
C THR A 63 8.32 11.61 -1.45
N VAL A 64 7.45 12.62 -1.53
CA VAL A 64 6.47 12.73 -2.64
C VAL A 64 7.19 12.81 -3.98
N THR A 65 8.27 13.60 -4.05
CA THR A 65 9.08 13.73 -5.27
C THR A 65 9.76 12.41 -5.65
N ARG A 66 10.29 11.66 -4.68
CA ARG A 66 10.90 10.34 -4.92
C ARG A 66 9.87 9.31 -5.39
N VAL A 67 8.69 9.27 -4.79
CA VAL A 67 7.60 8.39 -5.20
C VAL A 67 7.13 8.75 -6.61
N ALA A 68 6.95 10.03 -6.91
CA ALA A 68 6.57 10.49 -8.24
C ALA A 68 7.66 10.14 -9.27
N ALA A 69 8.93 10.43 -8.99
CA ALA A 69 10.04 10.08 -9.87
C ALA A 69 10.12 8.56 -10.09
N GLY A 70 10.01 7.77 -9.03
CA GLY A 70 9.98 6.31 -9.10
C GLY A 70 8.80 5.80 -9.92
N PHE A 71 7.62 6.39 -9.74
CA PHE A 71 6.42 6.08 -10.53
C PHE A 71 6.61 6.40 -12.03
N PHE A 72 7.17 7.57 -12.36
CA PHE A 72 7.48 7.93 -13.75
C PHE A 72 8.53 7.01 -14.36
N ILE A 73 9.59 6.67 -13.62
CA ILE A 73 10.61 5.71 -14.07
C ILE A 73 9.97 4.34 -14.30
N MET A 74 9.14 3.87 -13.37
CA MET A 74 8.42 2.60 -13.48
C MET A 74 7.52 2.58 -14.72
N LEU A 75 6.75 3.65 -14.94
CA LEU A 75 5.84 3.77 -16.08
C LEU A 75 6.60 3.81 -17.41
N PHE A 76 7.68 4.60 -17.47
CA PHE A 76 8.56 4.67 -18.63
C PHE A 76 9.25 3.33 -18.90
N ALA A 77 9.84 2.70 -17.88
CA ALA A 77 10.47 1.39 -18.00
C ALA A 77 9.47 0.33 -18.45
N THR A 78 8.26 0.34 -17.89
CA THR A 78 7.16 -0.55 -18.27
C THR A 78 6.79 -0.36 -19.74
N TYR A 79 6.62 0.89 -20.19
CA TYR A 79 6.36 1.20 -21.60
C TYR A 79 7.46 0.67 -22.52
N PHE A 80 8.74 0.89 -22.20
CA PHE A 80 9.85 0.39 -23.01
C PHE A 80 9.99 -1.13 -22.98
N PHE A 81 9.75 -1.78 -21.84
CA PHE A 81 9.74 -3.24 -21.75
C PHE A 81 8.61 -3.85 -22.57
N LEU A 82 7.43 -3.22 -22.59
CA LEU A 82 6.31 -3.65 -23.42
C LEU A 82 6.55 -3.39 -24.92
N TYR A 83 7.02 -2.19 -25.28
CA TYR A 83 7.18 -1.79 -26.69
C TYR A 83 8.43 -2.40 -27.35
N GLN A 84 9.55 -2.51 -26.61
CA GLN A 84 10.85 -2.94 -27.13
C GLN A 84 11.40 -4.22 -26.48
N GLY A 85 10.58 -5.02 -25.79
CA GLY A 85 11.03 -6.18 -25.02
C GLY A 85 11.95 -7.13 -25.80
N ASN A 86 11.62 -7.46 -27.05
CA ASN A 86 12.45 -8.32 -27.91
C ASN A 86 13.83 -7.71 -28.22
N ARG A 87 13.89 -6.38 -28.40
CA ARG A 87 15.15 -5.67 -28.68
C ARG A 87 16.03 -5.60 -27.45
N ILE A 88 15.43 -5.34 -26.28
CA ILE A 88 16.11 -5.33 -24.99
C ILE A 88 16.65 -6.73 -24.66
N TRP A 89 15.85 -7.77 -24.89
CA TRP A 89 16.27 -9.17 -24.73
C TRP A 89 17.44 -9.52 -25.66
N GLY A 90 17.37 -9.14 -26.94
CA GLY A 90 18.46 -9.36 -27.90
C GLY A 90 19.76 -8.65 -27.49
N PHE A 91 19.66 -7.45 -26.92
CA PHE A 91 20.81 -6.73 -26.36
C PHE A 91 21.42 -7.49 -25.17
N LEU A 92 20.59 -7.95 -24.22
CA LEU A 92 21.04 -8.73 -23.06
C LEU A 92 21.74 -10.03 -23.47
N VAL A 93 21.15 -10.81 -24.39
CA VAL A 93 21.77 -12.03 -24.93
C VAL A 93 23.06 -11.71 -25.70
N GLY A 94 23.11 -10.55 -26.35
CA GLY A 94 24.28 -10.03 -27.06
C GLY A 94 25.51 -9.80 -26.17
N LEU A 95 25.31 -9.60 -24.86
CA LEU A 95 26.39 -9.39 -23.90
C LEU A 95 27.19 -10.67 -23.60
N PHE A 96 26.63 -11.84 -23.92
CA PHE A 96 27.26 -13.14 -23.66
C PHE A 96 28.12 -13.66 -24.83
N PRO A 97 29.08 -14.57 -24.57
CA PRO A 97 29.89 -15.21 -25.62
C PRO A 97 29.03 -15.95 -26.65
N ARG A 98 29.46 -15.95 -27.92
CA ARG A 98 28.70 -16.53 -29.05
C ARG A 98 28.24 -17.98 -28.81
N ALA A 99 29.03 -18.79 -28.12
CA ALA A 99 28.72 -20.17 -27.79
C ALA A 99 27.48 -20.30 -26.87
N ALA A 100 27.28 -19.38 -25.93
CA ALA A 100 26.20 -19.43 -24.95
C ALA A 100 24.89 -18.78 -25.43
N ARG A 101 24.94 -17.90 -26.44
CA ARG A 101 23.78 -17.07 -26.88
C ARG A 101 22.55 -17.90 -27.26
N ARG A 102 22.73 -19.00 -28.01
CA ARG A 102 21.61 -19.86 -28.42
C ARG A 102 20.93 -20.53 -27.22
N GLN A 103 21.71 -20.96 -26.24
CA GLN A 103 21.20 -21.63 -25.06
C GLN A 103 20.47 -20.65 -24.13
N LEU A 104 21.02 -19.43 -23.98
CA LEU A 104 20.39 -18.33 -23.26
C LEU A 104 19.06 -17.89 -23.89
N ASP A 105 19.00 -17.67 -25.21
CA ASP A 105 17.76 -17.27 -25.88
C ASP A 105 16.66 -18.33 -25.71
N ASN A 106 17.00 -19.60 -25.93
CA ASN A 106 16.05 -20.70 -25.78
C ASN A 106 15.56 -20.85 -24.34
N SER A 107 16.44 -20.75 -23.35
CA SER A 107 16.07 -20.84 -21.94
C SER A 107 15.27 -19.63 -21.48
N GLY A 108 15.62 -18.42 -21.91
CA GLY A 108 14.88 -17.20 -21.59
C GLY A 108 13.47 -17.19 -22.16
N ARG A 109 13.28 -17.67 -23.40
CA ARG A 109 11.94 -17.83 -23.99
C ARG A 109 11.08 -18.82 -23.19
N ARG A 110 11.67 -19.94 -22.75
CA ARG A 110 10.96 -20.90 -21.87
C ARG A 110 10.63 -20.30 -20.51
N ALA A 111 11.56 -19.58 -19.91
CA ALA A 111 11.33 -18.86 -18.65
C ALA A 111 10.21 -17.82 -18.80
N TRP A 112 10.16 -17.10 -19.92
CA TRP A 112 9.11 -16.13 -20.21
C TRP A 112 7.72 -16.77 -20.31
N VAL A 113 7.61 -17.94 -20.97
CA VAL A 113 6.37 -18.71 -21.02
C VAL A 113 5.93 -19.13 -19.62
N SER A 114 6.86 -19.63 -18.80
CA SER A 114 6.59 -20.03 -17.41
C SER A 114 6.15 -18.83 -16.55
N LEU A 115 6.83 -17.70 -16.67
CA LEU A 115 6.49 -16.47 -15.94
C LEU A 115 5.10 -15.96 -16.34
N THR A 116 4.80 -15.96 -17.65
CA THR A 116 3.49 -15.53 -18.14
C THR A 116 2.38 -16.46 -17.64
N ALA A 117 2.63 -17.78 -17.61
CA ALA A 117 1.68 -18.75 -17.06
C ALA A 117 1.48 -18.54 -15.56
N PHE A 118 2.55 -18.32 -14.80
CA PHE A 118 2.50 -18.03 -13.37
C PHE A 118 1.68 -16.76 -13.08
N VAL A 119 2.00 -15.63 -13.74
CA VAL A 119 1.26 -14.36 -13.56
C VAL A 119 -0.22 -14.54 -13.88
N ARG A 120 -0.56 -15.24 -14.97
CA ARG A 120 -1.96 -15.55 -15.31
C ARG A 120 -2.66 -16.38 -14.23
N ALA A 121 -1.98 -17.38 -13.69
CA ALA A 121 -2.50 -18.19 -12.60
C ALA A 121 -2.73 -17.34 -11.35
N THR A 122 -1.76 -16.50 -10.95
CA THR A 122 -1.88 -15.59 -9.81
C THR A 122 -3.03 -14.62 -9.96
N VAL A 123 -3.21 -14.02 -11.15
CA VAL A 123 -4.35 -13.11 -11.41
C VAL A 123 -5.68 -13.85 -11.29
N LEU A 124 -5.77 -15.08 -11.78
CA LEU A 124 -6.99 -15.89 -11.67
C LEU A 124 -7.29 -16.25 -10.21
N VAL A 125 -6.27 -16.66 -9.43
CA VAL A 125 -6.38 -16.93 -8.00
C VAL A 125 -6.88 -15.67 -7.27
N ALA A 126 -6.20 -14.54 -7.47
CA ALA A 126 -6.54 -13.26 -6.87
C ALA A 126 -7.99 -12.82 -7.18
N LEU A 127 -8.47 -13.06 -8.41
CA LEU A 127 -9.86 -12.80 -8.78
C LEU A 127 -10.84 -13.69 -8.02
N VAL A 128 -10.56 -14.98 -7.92
CA VAL A 128 -11.43 -15.92 -7.20
C VAL A 128 -11.48 -15.57 -5.71
N ASP A 129 -10.34 -15.22 -5.11
CA ASP A 129 -10.28 -14.80 -3.70
C ASP A 129 -11.03 -13.50 -3.47
N ALA A 130 -10.79 -12.50 -4.32
CA ALA A 130 -11.46 -11.21 -4.23
C ALA A 130 -12.98 -11.34 -4.34
N VAL A 131 -13.47 -12.15 -5.29
CA VAL A 131 -14.89 -12.43 -5.46
C VAL A 131 -15.43 -13.24 -4.29
N GLY A 132 -14.73 -14.30 -3.86
CA GLY A 132 -15.14 -15.16 -2.75
C GLY A 132 -15.29 -14.38 -1.44
N ILE A 133 -14.30 -13.55 -1.11
CA ILE A 133 -14.32 -12.70 0.09
C ILE A 133 -15.36 -11.57 -0.04
N ALA A 134 -15.48 -10.91 -1.19
CA ALA A 134 -16.48 -9.88 -1.40
C ALA A 134 -17.91 -10.44 -1.29
N LEU A 135 -18.16 -11.62 -1.85
CA LEU A 135 -19.45 -12.31 -1.72
C LEU A 135 -19.73 -12.72 -0.27
N ALA A 136 -18.74 -13.26 0.44
CA ALA A 136 -18.89 -13.58 1.86
C ALA A 136 -19.24 -12.33 2.68
N ALA A 137 -18.51 -11.23 2.48
CA ALA A 137 -18.79 -9.95 3.11
C ALA A 137 -20.20 -9.43 2.78
N ALA A 138 -20.61 -9.51 1.51
CA ALA A 138 -21.93 -9.07 1.06
C ALA A 138 -23.08 -9.91 1.68
N VAL A 139 -22.93 -11.23 1.71
CA VAL A 139 -23.91 -12.16 2.34
C VAL A 139 -24.02 -11.89 3.83
N LEU A 140 -22.89 -11.63 4.49
CA LEU A 140 -22.84 -11.26 5.91
C LEU A 140 -23.22 -9.79 6.17
N ARG A 141 -23.62 -9.05 5.12
CA ARG A 141 -23.98 -7.62 5.16
C ARG A 141 -22.88 -6.70 5.73
N VAL A 142 -21.63 -7.12 5.64
CA VAL A 142 -20.47 -6.30 6.03
C VAL A 142 -20.38 -5.12 5.04
N PRO A 143 -20.32 -3.86 5.52
CA PRO A 143 -20.15 -2.71 4.66
C PRO A 143 -18.81 -2.80 3.92
N LEU A 144 -18.69 -2.07 2.82
CA LEU A 144 -17.45 -2.01 2.04
C LEU A 144 -17.01 -3.36 1.44
N ALA A 145 -17.94 -4.32 1.23
CA ALA A 145 -17.63 -5.62 0.63
C ALA A 145 -16.81 -5.53 -0.67
N LEU A 146 -17.13 -4.56 -1.54
CA LEU A 146 -16.37 -4.30 -2.77
C LEU A 146 -14.94 -3.78 -2.49
N ALA A 147 -14.78 -2.89 -1.49
CA ALA A 147 -13.46 -2.38 -1.13
C ALA A 147 -12.60 -3.48 -0.47
N ILE A 148 -13.19 -4.34 0.35
CA ILE A 148 -12.54 -5.53 0.90
C ILE A 148 -12.09 -6.45 -0.24
N GLY A 149 -12.97 -6.74 -1.20
CA GLY A 149 -12.62 -7.54 -2.38
C GLY A 149 -11.47 -6.94 -3.20
N ALA A 150 -11.51 -5.62 -3.44
CA ALA A 150 -10.42 -4.92 -4.13
C ALA A 150 -9.10 -4.98 -3.34
N LEU A 151 -9.16 -4.85 -2.02
CA LEU A 151 -8.01 -4.95 -1.14
C LEU A 151 -7.42 -6.38 -1.13
N VAL A 152 -8.26 -7.41 -1.14
CA VAL A 152 -7.84 -8.82 -1.30
C VAL A 152 -7.21 -9.04 -2.68
N PHE A 153 -7.84 -8.54 -3.75
CA PHE A 153 -7.31 -8.67 -5.11
C PHE A 153 -5.90 -8.08 -5.23
N LEU A 154 -5.71 -6.86 -4.72
CA LEU A 154 -4.41 -6.18 -4.73
C LEU A 154 -3.41 -6.86 -3.80
N GLY A 155 -3.85 -7.32 -2.63
CA GLY A 155 -2.99 -8.00 -1.67
C GLY A 155 -2.51 -9.38 -2.14
N ALA A 156 -3.29 -10.09 -2.94
CA ALA A 156 -2.98 -11.43 -3.42
C ALA A 156 -1.68 -11.52 -4.26
N PHE A 157 -1.16 -10.38 -4.78
CA PHE A 157 0.13 -10.32 -5.46
C PHE A 157 1.33 -10.46 -4.52
N VAL A 158 1.14 -10.31 -3.20
CA VAL A 158 2.16 -10.57 -2.18
C VAL A 158 1.79 -11.86 -1.45
N PRO A 159 2.38 -13.01 -1.83
CA PRO A 159 2.05 -14.29 -1.21
C PRO A 159 2.22 -14.24 0.31
N LEU A 160 1.36 -14.95 1.03
CA LEU A 160 1.30 -15.03 2.50
C LEU A 160 0.91 -13.72 3.19
N VAL A 161 1.62 -12.62 2.94
CA VAL A 161 1.37 -11.32 3.57
C VAL A 161 0.03 -10.74 3.12
N GLY A 162 -0.27 -10.83 1.82
CA GLY A 162 -1.53 -10.40 1.24
C GLY A 162 -2.72 -11.00 1.97
N ALA A 163 -2.87 -12.32 1.88
CA ALA A 163 -3.99 -13.04 2.48
C ALA A 163 -4.14 -12.80 4.00
N LEU A 164 -3.03 -12.76 4.74
CA LEU A 164 -3.07 -12.49 6.18
C LEU A 164 -3.55 -11.07 6.48
N VAL A 165 -2.96 -10.06 5.85
CA VAL A 165 -3.29 -8.65 6.10
C VAL A 165 -4.71 -8.35 5.60
N THR A 166 -5.05 -8.80 4.39
CA THR A 166 -6.36 -8.51 3.79
C THR A 166 -7.48 -9.27 4.48
N GLY A 167 -7.24 -10.53 4.86
CA GLY A 167 -8.18 -11.32 5.67
C GLY A 167 -8.38 -10.72 7.06
N PHE A 168 -7.30 -10.26 7.71
CA PHE A 168 -7.39 -9.58 8.99
C PHE A 168 -8.22 -8.29 8.91
N VAL A 169 -7.96 -7.45 7.90
CA VAL A 169 -8.75 -6.23 7.66
C VAL A 169 -10.22 -6.57 7.42
N ALA A 170 -10.52 -7.60 6.63
CA ALA A 170 -11.90 -8.03 6.39
C ALA A 170 -12.63 -8.43 7.68
N VAL A 171 -11.95 -9.20 8.55
CA VAL A 171 -12.50 -9.64 9.84
C VAL A 171 -12.67 -8.47 10.81
N LEU A 172 -11.72 -7.54 10.86
CA LEU A 172 -11.84 -6.32 11.68
C LEU A 172 -13.00 -5.44 11.23
N VAL A 173 -13.16 -5.23 9.92
CA VAL A 173 -14.28 -4.44 9.39
C VAL A 173 -15.60 -5.09 9.76
N ALA A 174 -15.71 -6.43 9.66
CA ALA A 174 -16.88 -7.17 10.11
C ALA A 174 -17.12 -7.02 11.63
N LEU A 175 -16.07 -7.07 12.45
CA LEU A 175 -16.17 -6.93 13.91
C LEU A 175 -16.71 -5.56 14.30
N VAL A 176 -16.17 -4.50 13.70
CA VAL A 176 -16.55 -3.12 14.02
C VAL A 176 -17.96 -2.79 13.52
N SER A 177 -18.36 -3.33 12.36
CA SER A 177 -19.64 -2.96 11.73
C SER A 177 -20.81 -3.85 12.13
N GLN A 178 -20.56 -5.12 12.44
CA GLN A 178 -21.59 -6.15 12.60
C GLN A 178 -21.45 -6.95 13.90
N GLY A 179 -20.36 -6.76 14.66
CA GLY A 179 -20.12 -7.40 15.95
C GLY A 179 -19.45 -8.77 15.87
N PHE A 180 -19.24 -9.36 17.05
CA PHE A 180 -18.37 -10.53 17.25
C PHE A 180 -18.80 -11.78 16.46
N TYR A 181 -20.10 -12.10 16.46
CA TYR A 181 -20.60 -13.30 15.79
C TYR A 181 -20.42 -13.23 14.27
N ILE A 182 -20.65 -12.06 13.68
CA ILE A 182 -20.49 -11.86 12.24
C ILE A 182 -19.01 -11.80 11.86
N SER A 183 -18.13 -11.24 12.69
CA SER A 183 -16.69 -11.32 12.45
C SER A 183 -16.14 -12.74 12.50
N LEU A 184 -16.68 -13.59 13.38
CA LEU A 184 -16.29 -14.99 13.44
C LEU A 184 -16.76 -15.76 12.21
N ALA A 185 -17.98 -15.49 11.73
CA ALA A 185 -18.47 -16.02 10.45
C ALA A 185 -17.61 -15.53 9.26
N MET A 186 -17.17 -14.27 9.28
CA MET A 186 -16.28 -13.71 8.27
C MET A 186 -14.90 -14.38 8.30
N LEU A 187 -14.34 -14.61 9.49
CA LEU A 187 -13.09 -15.36 9.65
C LEU A 187 -13.23 -16.77 9.09
N GLY A 188 -14.34 -17.45 9.39
CA GLY A 188 -14.66 -18.76 8.83
C GLY A 188 -14.73 -18.73 7.31
N ALA A 189 -15.33 -17.70 6.72
CA ALA A 189 -15.38 -17.53 5.26
C ALA A 189 -13.99 -17.27 4.66
N VAL A 190 -13.16 -16.45 5.29
CA VAL A 190 -11.76 -16.21 4.86
C VAL A 190 -10.97 -17.52 4.85
N VAL A 191 -11.08 -18.30 5.93
CA VAL A 191 -10.42 -19.61 6.03
C VAL A 191 -10.97 -20.56 4.97
N LEU A 192 -12.28 -20.60 4.76
CA LEU A 192 -12.89 -21.45 3.75
C LEU A 192 -12.39 -21.14 2.33
N VAL A 193 -12.33 -19.85 1.97
CA VAL A 193 -11.80 -19.41 0.66
C VAL A 193 -10.34 -19.82 0.52
N GLN A 194 -9.50 -19.57 1.54
CA GLN A 194 -8.10 -20.01 1.51
C GLN A 194 -7.96 -21.54 1.40
N GLN A 195 -8.83 -22.31 2.05
CA GLN A 195 -8.80 -23.77 1.95
C GLN A 195 -9.14 -24.24 0.54
N ILE A 196 -10.16 -23.64 -0.09
CA ILE A 196 -10.51 -23.91 -1.49
C ILE A 196 -9.33 -23.52 -2.40
N GLU A 197 -8.71 -22.38 -2.14
CA GLU A 197 -7.54 -21.92 -2.87
C GLU A 197 -6.39 -22.94 -2.80
N ALA A 198 -5.99 -23.31 -1.58
CA ALA A 198 -4.87 -24.22 -1.35
C ALA A 198 -5.11 -25.65 -1.86
N HIS A 199 -6.34 -26.18 -1.74
CA HIS A 199 -6.62 -27.59 -2.06
C HIS A 199 -7.18 -27.82 -3.45
N VAL A 200 -7.74 -26.78 -4.10
CA VAL A 200 -8.38 -26.91 -5.41
C VAL A 200 -7.72 -26.01 -6.44
N LEU A 201 -7.66 -24.70 -6.18
CA LEU A 201 -7.18 -23.73 -7.18
C LEU A 201 -5.69 -23.88 -7.44
N GLN A 202 -4.87 -23.94 -6.39
CA GLN A 202 -3.42 -24.10 -6.52
C GLN A 202 -3.03 -25.38 -7.28
N PRO A 203 -3.49 -26.59 -6.93
CA PRO A 203 -3.14 -27.79 -7.69
C PRO A 203 -3.69 -27.78 -9.12
N PHE A 204 -4.87 -27.19 -9.36
CA PHE A 204 -5.43 -27.09 -10.71
C PHE A 204 -4.66 -26.10 -11.61
N LEU A 205 -4.25 -24.95 -11.04
CA LEU A 205 -3.62 -23.86 -11.79
C LEU A 205 -2.10 -23.97 -11.86
N LEU A 206 -1.47 -24.56 -10.84
CA LEU A 206 -0.03 -24.66 -10.67
C LEU A 206 0.50 -26.09 -10.77
N GLY A 207 -0.35 -27.12 -10.65
CA GLY A 207 0.08 -28.53 -10.54
C GLY A 207 0.79 -29.12 -11.76
N ARG A 208 0.86 -28.40 -12.89
CA ARG A 208 1.64 -28.82 -14.07
C ARG A 208 2.97 -28.09 -14.23
N LEU A 209 3.28 -27.18 -13.30
CA LEU A 209 4.50 -26.42 -13.33
C LEU A 209 5.31 -26.79 -12.08
N VAL A 210 6.44 -27.44 -12.34
CA VAL A 210 7.66 -27.36 -11.54
C VAL A 210 7.83 -28.41 -10.42
N SER A 211 8.33 -29.59 -10.80
CA SER A 211 9.14 -30.44 -9.92
C SER A 211 10.56 -29.86 -9.81
N LEU A 212 10.72 -28.65 -9.25
CA LEU A 212 12.04 -28.16 -8.86
C LEU A 212 12.31 -28.60 -7.43
N HIS A 213 13.47 -29.22 -7.23
CA HIS A 213 13.91 -29.64 -5.92
C HIS A 213 13.99 -28.40 -5.00
N PRO A 214 13.37 -28.39 -3.80
CA PRO A 214 13.31 -27.22 -2.91
C PRO A 214 14.67 -26.57 -2.64
N LEU A 215 15.73 -27.37 -2.67
CA LEU A 215 17.11 -26.94 -2.50
C LEU A 215 17.58 -25.95 -3.59
N ALA A 216 17.14 -26.14 -4.84
CA ALA A 216 17.48 -25.24 -5.95
C ALA A 216 16.83 -23.86 -5.78
N VAL A 217 15.62 -23.80 -5.21
CA VAL A 217 14.91 -22.55 -4.92
C VAL A 217 15.63 -21.77 -3.82
N ILE A 218 16.04 -22.45 -2.75
CA ILE A 218 16.78 -21.83 -1.63
C ILE A 218 18.12 -21.27 -2.11
N ILE A 219 18.87 -22.01 -2.92
CA ILE A 219 20.16 -21.54 -3.47
C ILE A 219 19.96 -20.34 -4.40
N ALA A 220 18.92 -20.34 -5.24
CA ALA A 220 18.62 -19.21 -6.12
C ALA A 220 18.29 -17.94 -5.32
N ILE A 221 17.48 -18.05 -4.26
CA ILE A 221 17.16 -16.93 -3.37
C ILE A 221 18.40 -16.45 -2.60
N ALA A 222 19.26 -17.37 -2.14
CA ALA A 222 20.48 -17.02 -1.42
C ALA A 222 21.55 -16.36 -2.32
N ALA A 223 21.56 -16.70 -3.61
CA ALA A 223 22.48 -16.11 -4.59
C ALA A 223 22.09 -14.67 -5.00
N GLY A 224 20.81 -14.29 -4.81
CA GLY A 224 20.27 -12.96 -5.13
C GLY A 224 19.46 -12.93 -6.42
#